data_AF-A0A9R1MG10-F1
#
_entry.id   AF-A0A9R1MG10-F1
#
_cell.length_a   1.000
_cell.length_b   1.000
_cell.length_c   1.000
_cell.angle_alpha   90.00
_cell.angle_beta   90.00
_cell.angle_gamma   90.00
#
_symmetry.space_group_name_H-M   'P 1'
#
loop_
_entity.id
_entity.type
_entity.pdbx_description
1 polymer ?
#
loop_
_entity_poly.entity_id
_entity_poly.type
_entity_poly.pdbx_seq_one_letter_code
_entity_poly.pdbx_strand_id
1 'polypeptide(L)'
;MAVKRQAAWCFLAVVLVVTLSVAMAQPPQPRVGGPGRGKLPPGNGRFEAVTFNKFHKRKYEVACTDNRGPPCLVSCPKNCPNKCLAYCSYCMTFCMCDLFPGQSCGDPRFTGGDGNTFYFHGKKDQDFCIVSDKDLHINAHFIGNHNPDMKRDFTWVQALGITFGDGHRLYVGARKAVQWDEEEDHVQIALDGEPVEVEAAKNARWLSKAMPGLSITRTDTVNTIVVELDGVFSISANAVPITDEDSRVHSYGKTEEDSLVHLDLGFKFYDLTNDVDGVLGQTYRSDYISKVNVTAKMPIMGGAPKYLSAGLFSTDCAVSQYHRSGASSVETFAL
;
A
#
# COMPACT_ATOMS: atom_id res chain seq x y z
N MET A 1 49.85 92.78 -28.55
CA MET A 1 50.31 91.38 -28.70
C MET A 1 49.36 90.51 -27.87
N ALA A 2 48.15 90.22 -28.32
CA ALA A 2 47.78 89.18 -29.29
C ALA A 2 48.26 87.77 -28.88
N VAL A 3 47.58 87.13 -27.92
CA VAL A 3 47.58 85.67 -27.73
C VAL A 3 46.14 85.20 -27.51
N LYS A 4 45.81 84.10 -28.19
CA LYS A 4 44.49 83.65 -28.67
C LYS A 4 43.52 83.22 -27.56
N ARG A 5 42.25 83.61 -27.72
CA ARG A 5 41.06 82.96 -27.14
C ARG A 5 40.83 81.62 -27.85
N GLN A 6 40.68 80.53 -27.10
CA GLN A 6 39.96 79.34 -27.56
C GLN A 6 38.87 79.04 -26.53
N ALA A 7 37.62 79.30 -26.92
CA ALA A 7 36.44 78.87 -26.19
C ALA A 7 36.09 77.46 -26.68
N ALA A 8 36.20 76.47 -25.81
CA ALA A 8 35.68 75.13 -26.07
C ALA A 8 34.18 75.13 -25.75
N TRP A 9 33.34 74.89 -26.76
CA TRP A 9 31.90 74.69 -26.61
C TRP A 9 31.64 73.27 -26.08
N CYS A 10 31.02 73.17 -24.91
CA CYS A 10 30.43 71.93 -24.41
C CYS A 10 29.08 71.72 -25.09
N PHE A 11 29.01 70.81 -26.07
CA PHE A 11 27.74 70.24 -26.51
C PHE A 11 27.41 69.02 -25.64
N LEU A 12 26.44 69.17 -24.73
CA LEU A 12 25.78 68.02 -24.10
C LEU A 12 24.76 67.46 -25.09
N ALA A 13 25.08 66.33 -25.71
CA ALA A 13 24.09 65.51 -26.42
C ALA A 13 23.42 64.58 -25.40
N VAL A 14 22.18 64.88 -25.02
CA VAL A 14 21.34 63.98 -24.22
C VAL A 14 20.73 62.96 -25.19
N VAL A 15 21.28 61.75 -25.22
CA VAL A 15 20.67 60.61 -25.93
C VAL A 15 19.63 59.99 -25.01
N LEU A 16 18.35 60.19 -25.30
CA LEU A 16 17.25 59.55 -24.60
C LEU A 16 17.08 58.12 -25.17
N VAL A 17 17.67 57.13 -24.52
CA VAL A 17 17.43 55.71 -24.84
C VAL A 17 16.14 55.29 -24.16
N VAL A 18 15.05 55.20 -24.93
CA VAL A 18 13.79 54.58 -24.47
C VAL A 18 13.98 53.07 -24.55
N THR A 19 14.35 52.43 -23.44
CA THR A 19 14.33 50.98 -23.32
C THR A 19 12.88 50.52 -23.15
N LEU A 20 12.27 49.96 -24.20
CA LEU A 20 11.07 49.15 -24.05
C LEU A 20 11.45 47.85 -23.33
N SER A 21 11.26 47.84 -22.01
CA SER A 21 11.35 46.63 -21.20
C SER A 21 10.16 45.74 -21.53
N VAL A 22 10.33 44.80 -22.46
CA VAL A 22 9.40 43.67 -22.58
C VAL A 22 9.64 42.82 -21.34
N ALA A 23 8.75 42.95 -20.35
CA ALA A 23 8.72 42.05 -19.20
C ALA A 23 8.39 40.65 -19.72
N MET A 24 9.41 39.83 -19.98
CA MET A 24 9.22 38.41 -20.19
C MET A 24 8.65 37.85 -18.89
N ALA A 25 7.39 37.45 -18.90
CA ALA A 25 6.78 36.75 -17.77
C ALA A 25 7.61 35.49 -17.51
N GLN A 26 8.30 35.44 -16.37
CA GLN A 26 8.98 34.23 -15.94
C GLN A 26 7.93 33.13 -15.79
N PRO A 27 8.20 31.89 -16.27
CA PRO A 27 7.29 30.78 -16.04
C PRO A 27 7.05 30.62 -14.53
N PRO A 28 5.81 30.32 -14.10
CA PRO A 28 5.50 30.21 -12.69
C PRO A 28 6.39 29.15 -12.03
N GLN A 29 7.06 29.52 -10.93
CA GLN A 29 7.88 28.57 -10.19
C GLN A 29 7.01 27.43 -9.63
N PRO A 30 7.48 26.17 -9.70
CA PRO A 30 6.74 25.04 -9.16
C PRO A 30 6.54 25.18 -7.65
N ARG A 31 5.37 24.80 -7.15
CA ARG A 31 5.14 24.68 -5.71
C ARG A 31 5.93 23.49 -5.17
N VAL A 32 6.52 23.61 -3.98
CA VAL A 32 7.16 22.48 -3.30
C VAL A 32 6.17 21.86 -2.33
N GLY A 33 5.83 20.60 -2.55
CA GLY A 33 4.91 19.80 -1.75
C GLY A 33 5.62 18.87 -0.77
N GLY A 34 4.86 18.27 0.13
CA GLY A 34 5.39 17.40 1.19
C GLY A 34 4.40 16.36 1.72
N PRO A 35 4.77 15.61 2.77
CA PRO A 35 3.94 14.55 3.32
C PRO A 35 2.58 15.08 3.77
N GLY A 36 1.50 14.48 3.27
CA GLY A 36 0.15 14.80 3.71
C GLY A 36 -0.13 14.20 5.09
N ARG A 37 0.25 14.87 6.17
CA ARG A 37 -0.04 14.38 7.52
C ARG A 37 -1.52 14.56 7.86
N GLY A 38 -2.25 13.45 8.04
CA GLY A 38 -3.59 13.44 8.64
C GLY A 38 -4.74 13.99 7.78
N LYS A 39 -4.49 14.30 6.49
CA LYS A 39 -5.56 14.63 5.53
C LYS A 39 -5.66 13.54 4.49
N LEU A 40 -6.69 12.71 4.62
CA LEU A 40 -7.09 11.76 3.60
C LEU A 40 -7.41 12.53 2.31
N PRO A 41 -6.77 12.19 1.18
CA PRO A 41 -7.16 12.76 -0.10
C PRO A 41 -8.59 12.31 -0.46
N PRO A 42 -9.34 13.11 -1.25
CA PRO A 42 -10.65 12.71 -1.77
C PRO A 42 -10.59 11.31 -2.39
N GLY A 43 -11.60 10.47 -2.15
CA GLY A 43 -11.63 9.06 -2.57
C GLY A 43 -11.53 8.82 -4.09
N ASN A 44 -11.70 9.86 -4.90
CA ASN A 44 -11.57 9.83 -6.36
C ASN A 44 -10.26 10.48 -6.86
N GLY A 45 -9.32 10.74 -5.96
CA GLY A 45 -8.02 11.32 -6.30
C GLY A 45 -7.23 10.43 -7.25
N ARG A 46 -6.63 11.00 -8.30
CA ARG A 46 -5.66 10.30 -9.13
C ARG A 46 -4.30 10.35 -8.44
N PHE A 47 -3.76 9.18 -8.12
CA PHE A 47 -2.42 9.05 -7.54
C PHE A 47 -1.45 8.55 -8.60
N GLU A 48 -0.25 9.08 -8.57
CA GLU A 48 0.87 8.57 -9.35
C GLU A 48 1.79 7.78 -8.42
N ALA A 49 2.03 6.51 -8.74
CA ALA A 49 2.97 5.69 -8.00
C ALA A 49 4.40 6.09 -8.37
N VAL A 50 5.19 6.42 -7.34
CA VAL A 50 6.60 6.78 -7.46
C VAL A 50 7.43 5.64 -6.88
N THR A 51 8.23 4.99 -7.72
CA THR A 51 9.13 3.90 -7.32
C THR A 51 10.56 4.42 -7.21
N PHE A 52 11.30 4.00 -6.18
CA PHE A 52 12.71 4.39 -6.00
C PHE A 52 13.63 3.22 -6.35
N ASN A 53 14.73 3.51 -7.05
CA ASN A 53 15.81 2.55 -7.24
C ASN A 53 16.78 2.63 -6.05
N LYS A 54 17.26 1.47 -5.58
CA LYS A 54 18.23 1.27 -4.49
C LYS A 54 19.50 2.13 -4.62
N PHE A 55 19.89 2.51 -5.84
CA PHE A 55 21.14 3.22 -6.12
C PHE A 55 21.04 4.77 -6.18
N HIS A 56 19.84 5.34 -6.09
CA HIS A 56 19.66 6.79 -6.17
C HIS A 56 19.28 7.39 -4.82
N LYS A 57 20.01 8.44 -4.42
CA LYS A 57 19.78 9.18 -3.17
C LYS A 57 18.32 9.67 -3.12
N ARG A 58 17.65 9.43 -1.98
CA ARG A 58 16.25 9.70 -1.58
C ARG A 58 15.77 11.17 -1.76
N LYS A 59 16.01 11.79 -2.91
CA LYS A 59 15.48 13.09 -3.35
C LYS A 59 14.83 12.91 -4.71
N TYR A 60 13.83 12.03 -4.76
CA TYR A 60 12.97 11.94 -5.92
C TYR A 60 11.95 13.06 -5.83
N GLU A 61 12.23 14.11 -6.60
CA GLU A 61 11.35 15.23 -6.83
C GLU A 61 10.49 14.89 -8.05
N VAL A 62 9.21 14.55 -7.84
CA VAL A 62 8.27 14.32 -8.94
C VAL A 62 7.66 15.66 -9.34
N ALA A 63 7.91 16.07 -10.58
CA ALA A 63 7.30 17.24 -11.20
C ALA A 63 5.91 16.87 -11.73
N CYS A 64 4.89 17.06 -10.89
CA CYS A 64 3.50 16.94 -11.24
C CYS A 64 3.09 18.03 -12.22
N THR A 65 2.59 17.63 -13.40
CA THR A 65 2.02 18.52 -14.42
C THR A 65 0.56 18.12 -14.68
N ASP A 66 -0.29 18.20 -13.66
CA ASP A 66 -1.73 18.04 -13.89
C ASP A 66 -2.25 19.32 -14.56
N ASN A 67 -2.95 19.19 -15.70
CA ASN A 67 -3.43 20.29 -16.56
C ASN A 67 -4.41 21.27 -15.87
N ARG A 68 -4.66 21.10 -14.56
CA ARG A 68 -5.64 21.85 -13.76
C ARG A 68 -5.01 22.70 -12.64
N GLY A 69 -3.69 22.64 -12.44
CA GLY A 69 -2.99 23.36 -11.36
C GLY A 69 -1.56 23.79 -11.70
N PRO A 70 -0.94 24.69 -10.91
CA PRO A 70 0.46 25.06 -11.08
C PRO A 70 1.36 23.83 -10.89
N PRO A 71 2.49 23.73 -11.61
CA PRO A 71 3.41 22.61 -11.49
C PRO A 71 3.83 22.43 -10.04
N CYS A 72 3.90 21.19 -9.57
CA CYS A 72 4.26 20.86 -8.20
C CYS A 72 5.44 19.89 -8.17
N LEU A 73 6.36 20.12 -7.25
CA LEU A 73 7.50 19.28 -6.96
C LEU A 73 7.25 18.56 -5.63
N VAL A 74 7.04 17.26 -5.64
CA VAL A 74 6.81 16.48 -4.42
C VAL A 74 7.96 15.54 -4.12
N SER A 75 8.24 15.35 -2.83
CA SER A 75 9.21 14.35 -2.35
C SER A 75 8.50 13.30 -1.50
N CYS A 76 8.89 12.04 -1.67
CA CYS A 76 8.29 10.95 -0.91
C CYS A 76 8.73 10.97 0.57
N PRO A 77 7.82 10.63 1.51
CA PRO A 77 8.18 10.54 2.92
C PRO A 77 9.35 9.57 3.16
N LYS A 78 10.26 9.93 4.06
CA LYS A 78 11.48 9.16 4.33
C LYS A 78 11.24 7.76 4.89
N ASN A 79 10.05 7.56 5.47
CA ASN A 79 9.60 6.31 6.06
C ASN A 79 8.85 5.41 5.07
N CYS A 80 8.66 5.85 3.82
CA CYS A 80 8.15 4.94 2.80
C CYS A 80 9.30 4.01 2.39
N PRO A 81 9.05 2.70 2.29
CA PRO A 81 10.10 1.74 1.99
C PRO A 81 10.65 1.95 0.57
N ASN A 82 9.89 1.55 -0.46
CA ASN A 82 10.31 1.54 -1.87
C ASN A 82 9.34 2.23 -2.83
N LYS A 83 8.09 2.48 -2.41
CA LYS A 83 7.07 3.16 -3.22
C LYS A 83 6.35 4.23 -2.40
N CYS A 84 5.98 5.33 -3.04
CA CYS A 84 5.08 6.33 -2.46
C CYS A 84 4.03 6.77 -3.49
N LEU A 85 2.91 7.29 -3.01
CA LEU A 85 1.86 7.86 -3.85
C LEU A 85 2.01 9.39 -3.88
N ALA A 86 2.14 9.95 -5.07
CA ALA A 86 2.06 11.38 -5.31
C ALA A 86 0.61 11.76 -5.63
N TYR A 87 0.07 12.71 -4.87
CA TYR A 87 -1.23 13.31 -5.14
C TYR A 87 -1.05 14.71 -5.71
N CYS A 88 -0.85 14.74 -7.02
CA CYS A 88 -0.43 15.93 -7.76
C CYS A 88 -1.41 17.10 -7.64
N SER A 89 -2.72 16.86 -7.65
CA SER A 89 -3.72 17.94 -7.56
C SER A 89 -3.68 18.72 -6.22
N TYR A 90 -3.10 18.12 -5.17
CA TYR A 90 -2.94 18.76 -3.86
C TYR A 90 -1.48 18.95 -3.45
N CYS A 91 -0.53 18.62 -4.33
CA CYS A 91 0.90 18.77 -4.08
C CYS A 91 1.35 18.03 -2.80
N MET A 92 0.88 16.79 -2.62
CA MET A 92 1.16 15.96 -1.44
C MET A 92 1.71 14.58 -1.83
N THR A 93 2.43 13.96 -0.89
CA THR A 93 2.87 12.56 -1.00
C THR A 93 2.50 11.76 0.23
N PHE A 94 2.34 10.46 0.03
CA PHE A 94 1.96 9.52 1.06
C PHE A 94 2.72 8.21 0.88
N CYS A 95 3.06 7.53 1.97
CA CYS A 95 3.40 6.12 1.86
C CYS A 95 2.13 5.39 1.47
N MET A 96 2.23 4.39 0.59
CA MET A 96 1.07 3.57 0.20
C MET A 96 0.34 3.15 1.48
N CYS A 97 1.09 2.49 2.37
CA CYS A 97 0.70 1.87 3.64
C CYS A 97 0.01 2.70 4.73
N ASP A 98 -0.28 3.99 4.51
CA ASP A 98 -0.85 4.89 5.52
C ASP A 98 -2.10 5.62 5.02
N LEU A 99 -2.51 5.39 3.78
CA LEU A 99 -3.38 6.33 3.08
C LEU A 99 -4.85 5.97 3.05
N PHE A 100 -5.22 4.69 3.16
CA PHE A 100 -6.59 4.25 2.92
C PHE A 100 -7.02 3.18 3.94
N PRO A 101 -8.30 3.19 4.37
CA PRO A 101 -8.90 2.04 5.05
C PRO A 101 -8.65 0.74 4.30
N GLY A 102 -8.36 -0.31 5.06
CA GLY A 102 -8.05 -1.64 4.56
C GLY A 102 -6.60 -1.85 4.14
N GLN A 103 -5.67 -0.94 4.41
CA GLN A 103 -4.26 -1.20 4.11
C GLN A 103 -3.57 -2.04 5.19
N SER A 104 -2.62 -2.89 4.78
CA SER A 104 -1.74 -3.64 5.67
C SER A 104 -0.31 -3.67 5.11
N CYS A 105 0.68 -3.24 5.90
CA CYS A 105 2.08 -3.28 5.48
C CYS A 105 3.04 -3.55 6.65
N GLY A 106 4.24 -4.00 6.32
CA GLY A 106 5.32 -4.20 7.30
C GLY A 106 4.93 -5.18 8.42
N ASP A 107 5.23 -4.81 9.67
CA ASP A 107 5.17 -5.71 10.84
C ASP A 107 3.78 -5.80 11.51
N PRO A 108 2.86 -6.55 10.89
CA PRO A 108 1.87 -5.96 10.00
C PRO A 108 0.98 -4.93 10.70
N ARG A 109 0.98 -3.76 10.10
CA ARG A 109 0.21 -2.59 10.50
C ARG A 109 -1.00 -2.45 9.58
N PHE A 110 -2.20 -2.51 10.16
CA PHE A 110 -3.47 -2.38 9.48
C PHE A 110 -4.07 -0.98 9.66
N THR A 111 -4.77 -0.47 8.65
CA THR A 111 -5.68 0.68 8.79
C THR A 111 -7.12 0.18 8.68
N GLY A 112 -7.90 0.33 9.74
CA GLY A 112 -9.27 -0.15 9.84
C GLY A 112 -10.27 0.62 8.96
N GLY A 113 -11.47 0.06 8.81
CA GLY A 113 -12.63 0.72 8.20
C GLY A 113 -13.05 2.00 8.92
N ASP A 114 -12.78 2.06 10.23
CA ASP A 114 -12.95 3.23 11.10
C ASP A 114 -11.88 4.32 10.90
N GLY A 115 -10.91 4.08 10.00
CA GLY A 115 -9.80 4.98 9.69
C GLY A 115 -8.66 4.95 10.70
N ASN A 116 -8.73 4.13 11.76
CA ASN A 116 -7.68 4.03 12.76
C ASN A 116 -6.62 3.00 12.34
N THR A 117 -5.35 3.34 12.57
CA THR A 117 -4.23 2.43 12.31
C THR A 117 -3.86 1.65 13.57
N PHE A 118 -3.68 0.34 13.45
CA PHE A 118 -3.29 -0.56 14.52
C PHE A 118 -2.34 -1.65 14.03
N TYR A 119 -1.65 -2.30 14.96
CA TYR A 119 -0.75 -3.41 14.71
C TYR A 119 -1.40 -4.71 15.16
N PHE A 120 -1.25 -5.77 14.36
CA PHE A 120 -1.66 -7.11 14.75
C PHE A 120 -0.48 -8.05 14.54
N HIS A 121 0.21 -8.42 15.62
CA HIS A 121 1.45 -9.19 15.52
C HIS A 121 1.25 -10.66 15.13
N GLY A 122 0.06 -11.23 15.32
CA GLY A 122 -0.16 -12.66 15.06
C GLY A 122 0.94 -13.54 15.69
N LYS A 123 1.35 -14.57 14.96
CA LYS A 123 2.52 -15.42 15.25
C LYS A 123 3.11 -15.96 13.95
N LYS A 124 4.41 -16.24 13.96
CA LYS A 124 5.11 -16.91 12.87
C LYS A 124 4.49 -18.28 12.56
N ASP A 125 4.42 -18.60 11.28
CA ASP A 125 3.96 -19.86 10.68
C ASP A 125 2.53 -20.24 11.13
N GLN A 126 1.66 -19.23 11.25
CA GLN A 126 0.25 -19.39 11.64
C GLN A 126 -0.67 -18.57 10.74
N ASP A 127 -1.91 -19.04 10.62
CA ASP A 127 -2.95 -18.42 9.83
C ASP A 127 -3.96 -17.69 10.73
N PHE A 128 -4.32 -16.46 10.34
CA PHE A 128 -5.27 -15.64 11.10
C PHE A 128 -6.38 -15.08 10.21
N CYS A 129 -7.60 -15.10 10.72
CA CYS A 129 -8.78 -14.52 10.11
C CYS A 129 -8.74 -13.00 10.13
N ILE A 130 -8.52 -12.41 8.96
CA ILE A 130 -8.43 -10.97 8.75
C ILE A 130 -9.83 -10.39 8.53
N VAL A 131 -10.65 -11.05 7.71
CA VAL A 131 -12.05 -10.67 7.46
C VAL A 131 -12.89 -11.94 7.40
N SER A 132 -14.02 -11.95 8.11
CA SER A 132 -15.05 -12.95 7.91
C SER A 132 -16.42 -12.29 7.88
N ASP A 133 -17.15 -12.58 6.82
CA ASP A 133 -18.53 -12.17 6.58
C ASP A 133 -19.28 -13.35 5.93
N LYS A 134 -20.59 -13.22 5.71
CA LYS A 134 -21.48 -14.31 5.25
C LYS A 134 -20.94 -15.08 4.04
N ASP A 135 -20.43 -14.37 3.03
CA ASP A 135 -19.99 -14.91 1.74
C ASP A 135 -18.53 -14.60 1.41
N LEU A 136 -17.76 -14.07 2.38
CA LEU A 136 -16.35 -13.72 2.21
C LEU A 136 -15.57 -14.07 3.48
N HIS A 137 -14.55 -14.91 3.32
CA HIS A 137 -13.60 -15.24 4.39
C HIS A 137 -12.17 -15.05 3.89
N ILE A 138 -11.39 -14.24 4.59
CA ILE A 138 -10.00 -13.94 4.25
C ILE A 138 -9.14 -14.27 5.46
N ASN A 139 -8.28 -15.28 5.29
CA ASN A 139 -7.18 -15.52 6.21
C ASN A 139 -5.87 -14.98 5.63
N ALA A 140 -4.94 -14.69 6.52
CA ALA A 140 -3.57 -14.36 6.17
C ALA A 140 -2.60 -15.32 6.84
N HIS A 141 -1.61 -15.80 6.08
CA HIS A 141 -0.48 -16.57 6.58
C HIS A 141 0.63 -15.62 7.03
N PHE A 142 1.06 -15.77 8.28
CA PHE A 142 2.10 -14.94 8.88
C PHE A 142 3.43 -15.68 8.86
N ILE A 143 4.45 -15.04 8.27
CA ILE A 143 5.85 -15.42 8.50
C ILE A 143 6.43 -14.56 9.61
N GLY A 144 7.62 -14.90 10.07
CA GLY A 144 8.28 -14.08 11.07
C GLY A 144 9.73 -14.42 11.31
N ASN A 145 10.37 -13.52 12.06
CA ASN A 145 11.75 -13.64 12.48
C ASN A 145 11.90 -13.25 13.96
N HIS A 146 12.92 -13.79 14.60
CA HIS A 146 13.22 -13.55 16.00
C HIS A 146 14.61 -12.93 16.15
N ASN A 147 14.68 -11.82 16.90
CA ASN A 147 15.94 -11.29 17.37
C ASN A 147 16.07 -11.59 18.88
N PRO A 148 17.09 -12.36 19.32
CA PRO A 148 17.30 -12.70 20.73
C PRO A 148 17.42 -11.50 21.68
N ASP A 149 17.86 -10.35 21.17
CA ASP A 149 17.97 -9.12 21.95
C ASP A 149 16.62 -8.43 22.18
N MET A 150 15.58 -8.89 21.48
CA MET A 150 14.24 -8.33 21.50
C MET A 150 13.28 -9.28 22.25
N LYS A 151 12.37 -8.69 23.03
CA LYS A 151 11.35 -9.45 23.77
C LYS A 151 10.17 -9.92 22.91
N ARG A 152 10.13 -9.52 21.64
CA ARG A 152 9.02 -9.78 20.73
C ARG A 152 9.53 -10.39 19.44
N ASP A 153 8.67 -11.21 18.85
CA ASP A 153 8.84 -11.64 17.47
C ASP A 153 8.33 -10.55 16.52
N PHE A 154 8.86 -10.59 15.31
CA PHE A 154 8.41 -9.75 14.20
C PHE A 154 7.75 -10.63 13.18
N THR A 155 6.62 -10.19 12.63
CA THR A 155 5.85 -10.98 11.68
C THR A 155 5.46 -10.15 10.48
N TRP A 156 5.14 -10.83 9.38
CA TRP A 156 4.68 -10.20 8.14
C TRP A 156 3.68 -11.10 7.45
N VAL A 157 2.76 -10.53 6.68
CA VAL A 157 1.79 -11.31 5.91
C VAL A 157 2.46 -11.82 4.63
N GLN A 158 2.62 -13.13 4.49
CA GLN A 158 3.20 -13.74 3.29
C GLN A 158 2.14 -14.15 2.28
N ALA A 159 0.95 -14.56 2.73
CA ALA A 159 -0.08 -15.02 1.81
C ALA A 159 -1.48 -14.72 2.33
N LEU A 160 -2.43 -14.68 1.41
CA LEU A 160 -3.86 -14.60 1.64
C LEU A 160 -4.55 -15.86 1.11
N GLY A 161 -5.46 -16.38 1.91
CA GLY A 161 -6.46 -17.36 1.49
C GLY A 161 -7.81 -16.68 1.49
N ILE A 162 -8.40 -16.53 0.31
CA ILE A 162 -9.65 -15.81 0.12
C ILE A 162 -10.70 -16.84 -0.32
N THR A 163 -11.67 -17.10 0.54
CA THR A 163 -12.81 -18.00 0.29
C THR A 163 -14.06 -17.17 0.06
N PHE A 164 -14.76 -17.38 -1.06
CA PHE A 164 -15.91 -16.58 -1.44
C PHE A 164 -16.93 -17.35 -2.29
N GLY A 165 -18.15 -16.81 -2.36
CA GLY A 165 -19.26 -17.42 -3.11
C GLY A 165 -19.54 -18.85 -2.66
N ASP A 166 -19.73 -19.76 -3.61
CA ASP A 166 -20.06 -21.19 -3.37
C ASP A 166 -18.88 -22.03 -2.83
N GLY A 167 -17.82 -21.37 -2.36
CA GLY A 167 -16.62 -21.99 -1.78
C GLY A 167 -15.40 -21.95 -2.69
N HIS A 168 -15.32 -20.99 -3.61
CA HIS A 168 -14.13 -20.75 -4.41
C HIS A 168 -12.98 -20.28 -3.51
N ARG A 169 -11.76 -20.70 -3.85
CA ARG A 169 -10.55 -20.47 -3.04
C ARG A 169 -9.50 -19.79 -3.90
N LEU A 170 -9.22 -18.53 -3.61
CA LEU A 170 -8.15 -17.78 -4.23
C LEU A 170 -6.96 -17.66 -3.28
N TYR A 171 -5.81 -18.15 -3.73
CA TYR A 171 -4.51 -17.95 -3.10
C TYR A 171 -3.83 -16.72 -3.72
N VAL A 172 -3.29 -15.84 -2.88
CA VAL A 172 -2.33 -14.80 -3.30
C VAL A 172 -1.17 -14.83 -2.33
N GLY A 173 0.05 -15.10 -2.79
CA GLY A 173 1.22 -15.25 -1.93
C GLY A 173 2.48 -14.59 -2.45
N ALA A 174 3.38 -14.27 -1.54
CA ALA A 174 4.74 -13.87 -1.81
C ALA A 174 5.65 -15.11 -1.84
N ARG A 175 6.27 -15.39 -2.98
CA ARG A 175 7.27 -16.44 -3.15
C ARG A 175 8.52 -16.08 -2.33
N LYS A 176 9.00 -17.04 -1.55
CA LYS A 176 10.24 -16.89 -0.78
C LYS A 176 11.43 -16.72 -1.72
N ALA A 177 12.34 -15.82 -1.36
CA ALA A 177 13.60 -15.61 -2.06
C ALA A 177 14.73 -15.44 -1.02
N VAL A 178 15.87 -16.09 -1.27
CA VAL A 178 17.09 -15.90 -0.46
C VAL A 178 17.60 -14.48 -0.66
N GLN A 179 17.80 -14.09 -1.92
CA GLN A 179 18.14 -12.74 -2.32
C GLN A 179 16.99 -12.16 -3.14
N TRP A 180 16.63 -10.91 -2.82
CA TRP A 180 15.63 -10.18 -3.57
C TRP A 180 16.18 -9.70 -4.91
N ASP A 181 15.50 -10.09 -5.99
CA ASP A 181 15.62 -9.50 -7.33
C ASP A 181 14.34 -8.74 -7.65
N GLU A 182 14.47 -7.46 -8.02
CA GLU A 182 13.33 -6.59 -8.32
C GLU A 182 12.70 -6.86 -9.70
N GLU A 183 13.43 -7.52 -10.60
CA GLU A 183 12.97 -7.88 -11.95
C GLU A 183 12.28 -9.25 -11.98
N GLU A 184 12.51 -10.10 -10.98
CA GLU A 184 11.85 -11.39 -10.83
C GLU A 184 10.45 -11.22 -10.22
N ASP A 185 9.48 -12.00 -10.69
CA ASP A 185 8.14 -11.98 -10.14
C ASP A 185 8.03 -12.90 -8.91
N HIS A 186 7.74 -12.30 -7.77
CA HIS A 186 7.58 -12.97 -6.49
C HIS A 186 6.11 -13.10 -6.08
N VAL A 187 5.16 -12.69 -6.91
CA VAL A 187 3.73 -12.94 -6.63
C VAL A 187 3.31 -14.29 -7.21
N GLN A 188 2.63 -15.09 -6.40
CA GLN A 188 2.01 -16.35 -6.80
C GLN A 188 0.51 -16.28 -6.62
N ILE A 189 -0.23 -16.82 -7.58
CA ILE A 189 -1.69 -16.80 -7.59
C ILE A 189 -2.21 -18.17 -7.99
N ALA A 190 -3.23 -18.65 -7.30
CA ALA A 190 -3.95 -19.86 -7.69
C ALA A 190 -5.44 -19.71 -7.39
N LEU A 191 -6.29 -20.18 -8.29
CA LEU A 191 -7.74 -20.24 -8.11
C LEU A 191 -8.17 -21.71 -8.08
N ASP A 192 -8.81 -22.11 -6.98
CA ASP A 192 -9.30 -23.47 -6.75
C ASP A 192 -8.20 -24.55 -6.87
N GLY A 193 -6.97 -24.18 -6.52
CA GLY A 193 -5.79 -25.04 -6.61
C GLY A 193 -5.05 -24.97 -7.95
N GLU A 194 -5.64 -24.34 -8.97
CA GLU A 194 -5.01 -24.19 -10.29
C GLU A 194 -4.21 -22.88 -10.36
N PRO A 195 -2.92 -22.93 -10.77
CA PRO A 195 -2.11 -21.72 -10.95
C PRO A 195 -2.73 -20.73 -11.93
N VAL A 196 -2.65 -19.44 -11.59
CA VAL A 196 -3.11 -18.36 -12.47
C VAL A 196 -1.91 -17.56 -12.96
N GLU A 197 -1.63 -17.69 -14.25
CA GLU A 197 -0.56 -16.96 -14.92
C GLU A 197 -1.09 -15.66 -15.52
N VAL A 198 -0.50 -14.54 -15.09
CA VAL A 198 -0.73 -13.22 -15.66
C VAL A 198 0.59 -12.75 -16.27
N GLU A 199 0.58 -12.41 -17.56
CA GLU A 199 1.76 -11.91 -18.28
C GLU A 199 2.47 -10.82 -17.46
N ALA A 200 3.80 -10.89 -17.37
CA ALA A 200 4.65 -9.94 -16.65
C ALA A 200 4.76 -8.61 -17.41
N ALA A 201 3.63 -7.91 -17.56
CA ALA A 201 3.53 -6.64 -18.22
C ALA A 201 2.54 -5.73 -17.48
N LYS A 202 2.86 -4.44 -17.42
CA LYS A 202 1.97 -3.46 -16.80
C LYS A 202 0.63 -3.41 -17.53
N ASN A 203 -0.46 -3.44 -16.77
CA ASN A 203 -1.85 -3.54 -17.21
C ASN A 203 -2.22 -4.88 -17.86
N ALA A 204 -1.35 -5.90 -17.85
CA ALA A 204 -1.75 -7.25 -18.21
C ALA A 204 -2.90 -7.69 -17.29
N ARG A 205 -3.94 -8.24 -17.90
CA ARG A 205 -5.17 -8.61 -17.20
C ARG A 205 -5.56 -10.04 -17.53
N TRP A 206 -5.82 -10.78 -16.48
CA TRP A 206 -6.43 -12.10 -16.54
C TRP A 206 -7.88 -12.02 -16.08
N LEU A 207 -8.75 -12.73 -16.78
CA LEU A 207 -10.17 -12.86 -16.46
C LEU A 207 -10.47 -14.33 -16.19
N SER A 208 -11.16 -14.59 -15.09
CA SER A 208 -11.55 -15.96 -14.76
C SER A 208 -12.64 -16.46 -15.71
N LYS A 209 -12.45 -17.66 -16.26
CA LYS A 209 -13.48 -18.38 -17.01
C LYS A 209 -14.44 -19.14 -16.08
N ALA A 210 -13.94 -19.56 -14.92
CA ALA A 210 -14.71 -20.33 -13.94
C ALA A 210 -15.57 -19.43 -13.05
N MET A 211 -15.13 -18.20 -12.80
CA MET A 211 -15.81 -17.23 -11.94
C MET A 211 -16.00 -15.89 -12.63
N PRO A 212 -17.18 -15.65 -13.24
CA PRO A 212 -17.53 -14.36 -13.80
C PRO A 212 -17.35 -13.23 -12.78
N GLY A 213 -16.78 -12.11 -13.22
CA GLY A 213 -16.50 -10.95 -12.35
C GLY A 213 -15.20 -11.04 -11.55
N LEU A 214 -14.51 -12.19 -11.53
CA LEU A 214 -13.16 -12.29 -10.98
C LEU A 214 -12.12 -11.91 -12.03
N SER A 215 -11.25 -10.97 -11.70
CA SER A 215 -10.14 -10.54 -12.54
C SER A 215 -8.89 -10.24 -11.74
N ILE A 216 -7.74 -10.35 -12.40
CA ILE A 216 -6.44 -10.01 -11.84
C ILE A 216 -5.74 -9.11 -12.84
N THR A 217 -5.26 -7.96 -12.38
CA THR A 217 -4.54 -7.00 -13.21
C THR A 217 -3.19 -6.69 -12.59
N ARG A 218 -2.12 -6.74 -13.39
CA ARG A 218 -0.82 -6.22 -12.97
C ARG A 218 -0.80 -4.70 -13.07
N THR A 219 -0.45 -4.02 -11.97
CA THR A 219 -0.32 -2.55 -11.96
C THR A 219 1.11 -2.08 -12.17
N ASP A 220 2.06 -3.02 -12.16
CA ASP A 220 3.46 -2.86 -12.53
C ASP A 220 3.90 -4.06 -13.39
N THR A 221 5.14 -4.11 -13.85
CA THR A 221 5.63 -5.22 -14.70
C THR A 221 5.63 -6.55 -13.95
N VAL A 222 6.11 -6.55 -12.70
CA VAL A 222 6.16 -7.70 -11.78
C VAL A 222 5.79 -7.26 -10.37
N ASN A 223 5.57 -8.22 -9.46
CA ASN A 223 5.41 -8.02 -8.02
C ASN A 223 4.17 -7.25 -7.53
N THR A 224 3.46 -6.50 -8.39
CA THR A 224 2.27 -5.73 -7.99
C THR A 224 1.03 -6.09 -8.80
N ILE A 225 0.00 -6.59 -8.11
CA ILE A 225 -1.28 -6.97 -8.68
C ILE A 225 -2.47 -6.30 -7.98
N VAL A 226 -3.60 -6.26 -8.66
CA VAL A 226 -4.92 -6.02 -8.09
C VAL A 226 -5.83 -7.16 -8.49
N VAL A 227 -6.43 -7.80 -7.49
CA VAL A 227 -7.47 -8.81 -7.66
C VAL A 227 -8.82 -8.15 -7.42
N GLU A 228 -9.76 -8.31 -8.33
CA GLU A 228 -11.11 -7.75 -8.21
C GLU A 228 -12.14 -8.84 -8.38
N LEU A 229 -13.12 -8.87 -7.48
CA LEU A 229 -14.37 -9.59 -7.65
C LEU A 229 -15.50 -8.55 -7.68
N ASP A 230 -16.17 -8.45 -8.83
CA ASP A 230 -17.20 -7.45 -9.10
C ASP A 230 -18.22 -7.34 -7.96
N GLY A 231 -18.35 -6.13 -7.40
CA GLY A 231 -19.30 -5.83 -6.33
C GLY A 231 -18.95 -6.41 -4.95
N VAL A 232 -17.85 -7.16 -4.81
CA VAL A 232 -17.47 -7.78 -3.52
C VAL A 232 -16.21 -7.14 -2.94
N PHE A 233 -15.08 -7.24 -3.65
CA PHE A 233 -13.81 -6.66 -3.19
C PHE A 233 -12.88 -6.24 -4.33
N SER A 234 -11.91 -5.38 -3.98
CA SER A 234 -10.71 -5.11 -4.74
C SER A 234 -9.52 -5.16 -3.78
N ILE A 235 -8.56 -6.06 -4.05
CA ILE A 235 -7.40 -6.33 -3.20
C ILE A 235 -6.14 -6.04 -3.99
N SER A 236 -5.38 -5.03 -3.60
CA SER A 236 -4.03 -4.81 -4.12
C SER A 236 -3.02 -5.60 -3.29
N ALA A 237 -2.09 -6.29 -3.96
CA ALA A 237 -1.00 -7.00 -3.31
C ALA A 237 0.33 -6.65 -3.99
N ASN A 238 1.34 -6.34 -3.17
CA ASN A 238 2.68 -6.01 -3.63
C ASN A 238 3.70 -6.86 -2.86
N ALA A 239 4.42 -7.74 -3.56
CA ALA A 239 5.52 -8.50 -2.97
C ALA A 239 6.72 -7.58 -2.71
N VAL A 240 7.23 -7.60 -1.48
CA VAL A 240 8.37 -6.78 -1.04
C VAL A 240 9.29 -7.58 -0.12
N PRO A 241 10.60 -7.31 -0.15
CA PRO A 241 11.54 -7.90 0.80
C PRO A 241 11.63 -7.08 2.08
N ILE A 242 12.19 -7.67 3.14
CA ILE A 242 12.81 -6.90 4.22
C ILE A 242 14.23 -6.54 3.78
N THR A 243 14.53 -5.26 3.71
CA THR A 243 15.89 -4.82 3.37
C THR A 243 16.83 -4.90 4.58
N ASP A 244 18.13 -4.95 4.33
CA ASP A 244 19.13 -4.90 5.40
C ASP A 244 19.05 -3.59 6.20
N GLU A 245 18.65 -2.50 5.55
CA GLU A 245 18.40 -1.23 6.21
C GLU A 245 17.18 -1.28 7.14
N ASP A 246 16.07 -1.90 6.70
CA ASP A 246 14.90 -2.11 7.56
C ASP A 246 15.28 -2.95 8.78
N SER A 247 16.00 -4.05 8.55
CA SER A 247 16.50 -4.92 9.63
C SER A 247 17.42 -4.17 10.59
N ARG A 248 18.33 -3.33 10.09
CA ARG A 248 19.24 -2.52 10.92
C ARG A 248 18.49 -1.48 11.76
N VAL A 249 17.49 -0.82 11.18
CA VAL A 249 16.71 0.23 11.87
C VAL A 249 15.76 -0.37 12.91
N HIS A 250 15.14 -1.51 12.61
CA HIS A 250 14.11 -2.12 13.45
C HIS A 250 14.61 -3.30 14.28
N SER A 251 15.87 -3.71 14.09
CA SER A 251 16.50 -4.86 14.75
C SER A 251 15.74 -6.16 14.48
N TYR A 252 15.32 -6.38 13.22
CA TYR A 252 14.55 -7.57 12.83
C TYR A 252 15.33 -8.88 12.87
N GLY A 253 16.66 -8.83 13.00
CA GLY A 253 17.50 -10.03 13.03
C GLY A 253 17.55 -10.77 11.69
N LYS A 254 17.28 -10.08 10.57
CA LYS A 254 17.36 -10.65 9.23
C LYS A 254 18.77 -11.21 8.97
N THR A 255 18.85 -12.40 8.40
CA THR A 255 20.08 -13.04 7.94
C THR A 255 20.23 -12.90 6.41
N GLU A 256 21.37 -13.33 5.87
CA GLU A 256 21.58 -13.37 4.41
C GLU A 256 20.85 -14.52 3.71
N GLU A 257 20.26 -15.44 4.49
CA GLU A 257 19.63 -16.67 3.99
C GLU A 257 18.16 -16.50 3.61
N ASP A 258 17.52 -15.40 4.05
CA ASP A 258 16.10 -15.15 3.79
C ASP A 258 15.84 -13.64 3.63
N SER A 259 15.25 -13.25 2.50
CA SER A 259 14.81 -11.87 2.26
C SER A 259 13.48 -11.53 2.94
N LEU A 260 12.83 -12.50 3.59
CA LEU A 260 11.56 -12.35 4.30
C LEU A 260 10.50 -11.69 3.40
N VAL A 261 10.36 -12.22 2.18
CA VAL A 261 9.43 -11.69 1.19
C VAL A 261 8.01 -11.80 1.71
N HIS A 262 7.30 -10.69 1.71
CA HIS A 262 5.94 -10.53 2.25
C HIS A 262 5.11 -9.60 1.36
N LEU A 263 3.83 -9.44 1.71
CA LEU A 263 2.87 -8.66 0.97
C LEU A 263 2.54 -7.36 1.69
N ASP A 264 2.72 -6.24 0.98
CA ASP A 264 1.98 -5.02 1.27
C ASP A 264 0.61 -5.11 0.59
N LEU A 265 -0.45 -4.92 1.36
CA LEU A 265 -1.82 -5.22 0.99
C LEU A 265 -2.70 -3.97 1.08
N GLY A 266 -3.70 -3.90 0.21
CA GLY A 266 -4.77 -2.93 0.27
C GLY A 266 -6.10 -3.60 0.01
N PHE A 267 -7.01 -3.56 0.98
CA PHE A 267 -8.33 -4.13 0.89
C PHE A 267 -9.37 -3.03 0.67
N LYS A 268 -10.21 -3.19 -0.35
CA LYS A 268 -11.42 -2.41 -0.54
C LYS A 268 -12.59 -3.36 -0.65
N PHE A 269 -13.58 -3.19 0.20
CA PHE A 269 -14.78 -4.01 0.21
C PHE A 269 -15.98 -3.19 -0.24
N TYR A 270 -16.92 -3.83 -0.94
CA TYR A 270 -18.07 -3.17 -1.55
C TYR A 270 -19.41 -3.60 -0.94
N ASP A 271 -19.50 -4.83 -0.41
CA ASP A 271 -20.75 -5.43 0.07
C ASP A 271 -20.55 -6.19 1.41
N LEU A 272 -19.87 -5.57 2.38
CA LEU A 272 -19.78 -6.13 3.73
C LEU A 272 -21.09 -5.91 4.48
N THR A 273 -21.53 -6.94 5.22
CA THR A 273 -22.65 -6.84 6.15
C THR A 273 -22.24 -6.18 7.45
N ASN A 274 -23.23 -5.83 8.29
CA ASN A 274 -22.95 -5.35 9.64
C ASN A 274 -22.48 -6.46 10.59
N ASP A 275 -22.50 -7.73 10.18
CA ASP A 275 -22.05 -8.83 11.03
C ASP A 275 -20.55 -9.12 10.86
N VAL A 276 -19.90 -8.52 9.86
CA VAL A 276 -18.47 -8.73 9.55
C VAL A 276 -17.57 -8.65 10.79
N ASP A 277 -16.70 -9.64 10.96
CA ASP A 277 -15.70 -9.73 12.04
C ASP A 277 -14.33 -10.14 11.45
N GLY A 278 -13.37 -10.47 12.30
CA GLY A 278 -11.96 -10.64 11.92
C GLY A 278 -11.10 -9.47 12.40
N VAL A 279 -9.78 -9.63 12.31
CA VAL A 279 -8.81 -8.61 12.74
C VAL A 279 -9.14 -7.26 12.11
N LEU A 280 -9.24 -7.22 10.79
CA LEU A 280 -9.59 -6.02 10.03
C LEU A 280 -11.12 -5.88 9.88
N GLY A 281 -11.83 -6.97 9.61
CA GLY A 281 -13.25 -6.95 9.27
C GLY A 281 -14.12 -6.28 10.31
N GLN A 282 -13.91 -6.54 11.60
CA GLN A 282 -14.70 -5.94 12.68
C GLN A 282 -14.70 -4.40 12.66
N THR A 283 -13.65 -3.78 12.10
CA THR A 283 -13.50 -2.32 12.05
C THR A 283 -14.37 -1.66 10.98
N TYR A 284 -15.00 -2.45 10.10
CA TYR A 284 -15.92 -1.98 9.08
C TYR A 284 -17.37 -1.91 9.57
N ARG A 285 -17.70 -2.47 10.74
CA ARG A 285 -19.04 -2.37 11.30
C ARG A 285 -19.34 -0.95 11.75
N SER A 286 -20.58 -0.52 11.50
CA SER A 286 -21.05 0.82 11.87
C SER A 286 -21.12 1.06 13.38
N ASP A 287 -21.26 0.00 14.18
CA ASP A 287 -21.31 0.03 15.64
C ASP A 287 -19.96 -0.32 16.30
N TYR A 288 -18.89 -0.53 15.50
CA TYR A 288 -17.59 -0.86 16.04
C TYR A 288 -17.01 0.29 16.85
N ILE A 289 -16.70 0.00 18.11
CA ILE A 289 -15.96 0.90 18.99
C ILE A 289 -14.53 0.38 19.10
N SER A 290 -13.60 1.19 18.63
CA SER A 290 -12.17 0.85 18.66
C SER A 290 -11.68 0.54 20.08
N LYS A 291 -11.19 -0.68 20.27
CA LYS A 291 -10.62 -1.15 21.55
C LYS A 291 -9.12 -0.86 21.66
N VAL A 292 -8.49 -0.41 20.58
CA VAL A 292 -7.07 -0.09 20.59
C VAL A 292 -6.86 1.29 21.21
N ASN A 293 -5.75 1.48 21.90
CA ASN A 293 -5.38 2.81 22.38
C ASN A 293 -4.85 3.64 21.19
N VAL A 294 -5.75 4.34 20.49
CA VAL A 294 -5.44 5.16 19.30
C VAL A 294 -4.45 6.31 19.58
N THR A 295 -4.22 6.67 20.84
CA THR A 295 -3.23 7.68 21.23
C THR A 295 -1.81 7.10 21.39
N ALA A 296 -1.69 5.77 21.47
CA ALA A 296 -0.40 5.11 21.55
C ALA A 296 0.36 5.25 20.23
N LYS A 297 1.69 5.32 20.31
CA LYS A 297 2.56 5.33 19.12
C LYS A 297 2.40 4.07 18.25
N MET A 298 2.11 2.93 18.90
CA MET A 298 1.82 1.65 18.25
C MET A 298 0.57 1.06 18.91
N PRO A 299 -0.64 1.43 18.46
CA PRO A 299 -1.88 0.82 18.94
C PRO A 299 -1.88 -0.66 18.53
N ILE A 300 -2.04 -1.58 19.48
CA ILE A 300 -1.99 -3.03 19.20
C ILE A 300 -3.40 -3.60 19.33
N MET A 301 -3.85 -4.32 18.31
CA MET A 301 -5.04 -5.15 18.38
C MET A 301 -4.68 -6.50 19.00
N GLY A 302 -5.10 -6.69 20.25
CA GLY A 302 -4.91 -7.94 20.98
C GLY A 302 -5.91 -9.03 20.58
N GLY A 303 -5.83 -10.16 21.28
CA GLY A 303 -6.77 -11.26 21.10
C GLY A 303 -6.45 -12.21 19.93
N ALA A 304 -5.17 -12.33 19.55
CA ALA A 304 -4.72 -13.23 18.48
C ALA A 304 -5.35 -14.64 18.51
N PRO A 305 -5.52 -15.32 19.68
CA PRO A 305 -6.18 -16.62 19.71
C PRO A 305 -7.63 -16.63 19.18
N LYS A 306 -8.36 -15.50 19.25
CA LYS A 306 -9.73 -15.35 18.72
C LYS A 306 -9.77 -15.46 17.19
N TYR A 307 -8.68 -15.08 16.53
CA TYR A 307 -8.59 -15.01 15.07
C TYR A 307 -7.79 -16.17 14.47
N LEU A 308 -7.23 -17.06 15.30
CA LEU A 308 -6.46 -18.20 14.82
C LEU A 308 -7.34 -19.10 13.96
N SER A 309 -6.83 -19.53 12.81
CA SER A 309 -7.46 -20.51 11.94
C SER A 309 -6.56 -21.73 11.78
N ALA A 310 -7.15 -22.91 11.59
CA ALA A 310 -6.37 -24.14 11.40
C ALA A 310 -5.61 -24.19 10.06
N GLY A 311 -5.95 -23.31 9.12
CA GLY A 311 -5.28 -23.26 7.83
C GLY A 311 -5.71 -22.08 6.98
N LEU A 312 -4.92 -21.77 5.95
CA LEU A 312 -5.13 -20.61 5.08
C LEU A 312 -6.52 -20.57 4.42
N PHE A 313 -7.15 -21.71 4.14
CA PHE A 313 -8.52 -21.78 3.59
C PHE A 313 -9.56 -22.32 4.57
N SER A 314 -9.21 -22.50 5.84
CA SER A 314 -10.15 -22.92 6.87
C SER A 314 -11.02 -21.73 7.29
N THR A 315 -12.30 -21.97 7.58
CA THR A 315 -13.25 -20.92 7.97
C THR A 315 -13.69 -21.10 9.43
N ASP A 316 -12.76 -21.56 10.27
CA ASP A 316 -13.00 -22.15 11.60
C ASP A 316 -12.57 -21.26 12.76
N CYS A 317 -12.12 -20.04 12.48
CA CYS A 317 -11.76 -19.08 13.53
C CYS A 317 -12.99 -18.77 14.41
N ALA A 318 -12.75 -18.40 15.68
CA ALA A 318 -13.82 -18.18 16.65
C ALA A 318 -14.76 -17.00 16.29
N VAL A 319 -14.39 -16.20 15.30
CA VAL A 319 -15.16 -15.04 14.82
C VAL A 319 -15.83 -15.27 13.48
N SER A 320 -15.70 -16.49 12.92
CA SER A 320 -16.19 -16.78 11.59
C SER A 320 -17.68 -16.50 11.49
N GLN A 321 -18.02 -15.63 10.54
CA GLN A 321 -19.38 -15.37 10.08
C GLN A 321 -19.65 -16.04 8.73
N TYR A 322 -18.66 -16.76 8.19
CA TYR A 322 -18.76 -17.37 6.88
C TYR A 322 -19.65 -18.60 6.94
N HIS A 323 -20.66 -18.62 6.08
CA HIS A 323 -21.58 -19.74 5.96
C HIS A 323 -21.68 -20.12 4.50
N ARG A 324 -21.27 -21.35 4.17
CA ARG A 324 -21.42 -21.86 2.82
C ARG A 324 -22.91 -22.03 2.53
N SER A 325 -23.43 -21.23 1.60
CA SER A 325 -24.77 -21.40 1.05
C SER A 325 -24.92 -22.83 0.50
N GLY A 326 -25.58 -23.72 1.27
CA GLY A 326 -25.81 -25.12 0.89
C GLY A 326 -25.21 -26.20 1.79
N ALA A 327 -24.45 -25.86 2.84
CA ALA A 327 -24.09 -26.84 3.87
C ALA A 327 -25.26 -27.00 4.85
N SER A 328 -26.22 -27.87 4.50
CA SER A 328 -27.17 -28.40 5.47
C SER A 328 -26.39 -28.96 6.66
N SER A 329 -26.74 -28.52 7.86
CA SER A 329 -26.24 -29.03 9.12
C SER A 329 -26.26 -30.55 9.13
N VAL A 330 -25.10 -31.19 8.96
CA VAL A 330 -24.93 -32.59 9.31
C VAL A 330 -24.79 -32.61 10.82
N GLU A 331 -25.93 -32.69 11.52
CA GLU A 331 -25.98 -33.14 12.90
C GLU A 331 -25.29 -34.50 12.95
N THR A 332 -24.05 -34.50 13.45
CA THR A 332 -23.34 -35.73 13.75
C THR A 332 -23.93 -36.24 15.06
N PHE A 333 -24.86 -37.18 14.99
CA PHE A 333 -25.23 -37.99 16.13
C PHE A 333 -24.00 -38.80 16.55
N ALA A 334 -23.58 -38.59 17.79
CA ALA A 334 -22.55 -39.37 18.46
C ALA A 334 -22.98 -40.84 18.60
N LEU A 335 -22.03 -41.76 18.41
CA LEU A 335 -22.03 -43.10 19.00
C LEU A 335 -20.70 -43.31 19.72
#